data_AF-A0A849I587-F1
#
_entry.id   AF-A0A849I587-F1
#
_cell.length_a   1.000
_cell.length_b   1.000
_cell.length_c   1.000
_cell.angle_alpha   90.00
_cell.angle_beta   90.00
_cell.angle_gamma   90.00
#
_symmetry.space_group_name_H-M   'P 1'
#
loop_
_entity.id
_entity.type
_entity.pdbx_description
1 polymer ?
#
loop_
_entity_poly.entity_id
_entity_poly.type
_entity_poly.pdbx_seq_one_letter_code
_entity_poly.pdbx_strand_id
1 'polypeptide(L)'
;MRCIRYIQIIRPHWKLACCLLSFSALGLAAPAITALTWQQKAQNVCQQLDTASKAYQQNNMQQAHFNATMAYFQNYDLNIEPAARKIFQQGHIFEIEQMFSHLNSNMVDNPTPQQIAAIKQQTDALCQAIVSDAKNMDAEQLDYPT
;
A
#
# COMPACT_ATOMS: atom_id res chain seq x y z
N MET A 1 -30.91 -1.69 -73.10
CA MET A 1 -30.98 -3.13 -73.46
C MET A 1 -31.32 -3.93 -72.20
N ARG A 2 -32.29 -4.84 -72.33
CA ARG A 2 -32.81 -5.75 -71.29
C ARG A 2 -31.89 -6.97 -71.12
N CYS A 3 -31.96 -7.63 -69.95
CA CYS A 3 -32.02 -9.10 -69.72
C CYS A 3 -32.03 -9.33 -68.19
N ILE A 4 -33.10 -9.73 -67.49
CA ILE A 4 -33.88 -11.00 -67.45
C ILE A 4 -33.14 -12.17 -66.76
N ARG A 5 -33.68 -12.57 -65.57
CA ARG A 5 -33.85 -13.93 -64.94
C ARG A 5 -32.61 -14.85 -64.80
N TYR A 6 -32.52 -15.89 -63.98
CA TYR A 6 -33.16 -16.55 -62.80
C TYR A 6 -32.38 -17.90 -62.68
N ILE A 7 -32.61 -18.74 -61.64
CA ILE A 7 -32.23 -20.19 -61.55
C ILE A 7 -30.77 -20.47 -61.14
N GLN A 8 -30.39 -21.40 -60.25
CA GLN A 8 -31.05 -22.27 -59.26
C GLN A 8 -30.01 -22.75 -58.22
N ILE A 9 -30.51 -22.92 -56.99
CA ILE A 9 -30.30 -23.99 -55.99
C ILE A 9 -29.41 -25.17 -56.45
N ILE A 10 -28.49 -25.63 -55.58
CA ILE A 10 -28.30 -27.05 -55.14
C ILE A 10 -27.28 -27.07 -53.98
N ARG A 11 -27.68 -27.63 -52.82
CA ARG A 11 -26.78 -28.23 -51.82
C ARG A 11 -26.75 -29.74 -52.07
N PRO A 12 -25.62 -30.43 -51.90
CA PRO A 12 -25.60 -31.44 -50.83
C PRO A 12 -24.23 -31.69 -50.15
N HIS A 13 -24.33 -31.93 -48.84
CA HIS A 13 -23.61 -32.87 -47.98
C HIS A 13 -22.17 -33.28 -48.31
N TRP A 14 -21.22 -33.02 -47.41
CA TRP A 14 -20.15 -33.98 -47.06
C TRP A 14 -19.76 -33.91 -45.58
N LYS A 15 -19.63 -35.09 -44.99
CA LYS A 15 -19.23 -35.40 -43.61
C LYS A 15 -17.73 -35.13 -43.44
N LEU A 16 -17.33 -34.37 -42.42
CA LEU A 16 -15.96 -34.29 -41.90
C LEU A 16 -16.08 -34.16 -40.37
N ALA A 17 -15.94 -35.26 -39.64
CA ALA A 17 -14.67 -35.77 -39.10
C ALA A 17 -14.38 -35.16 -37.73
N CYS A 18 -14.62 -35.97 -36.69
CA CYS A 18 -14.18 -35.78 -35.33
C CYS A 18 -12.68 -35.48 -35.26
N CYS A 19 -12.32 -34.27 -34.82
CA CYS A 19 -11.08 -34.00 -34.11
C CYS A 19 -11.39 -32.95 -33.03
N LEU A 20 -11.87 -33.45 -31.89
CA LEU A 20 -11.96 -32.69 -30.64
C LEU A 20 -10.54 -32.37 -30.16
N LEU A 21 -9.97 -31.27 -30.64
CA LEU A 21 -8.87 -30.60 -29.96
C LEU A 21 -9.47 -29.74 -28.85
N SER A 22 -9.80 -30.39 -27.72
CA SER A 22 -10.06 -29.69 -26.47
C SER A 22 -8.74 -29.09 -25.99
N PHE A 23 -8.40 -27.91 -26.51
CA PHE A 23 -7.44 -27.03 -25.88
C PHE A 23 -8.05 -26.61 -24.53
N SER A 24 -7.72 -27.35 -23.48
CA SER A 24 -7.95 -26.92 -22.12
C SER A 24 -7.15 -25.63 -21.92
N ALA A 25 -7.82 -24.49 -22.08
CA ALA A 25 -7.33 -23.24 -21.54
C ALA A 25 -7.36 -23.38 -20.02
N LEU A 26 -6.29 -23.94 -19.44
CA LEU A 26 -5.98 -23.70 -18.04
C LEU A 26 -5.68 -22.20 -17.94
N GLY A 27 -6.73 -21.42 -17.70
CA GLY A 27 -6.59 -20.05 -17.22
C GLY A 27 -5.85 -20.13 -15.90
N LEU A 28 -4.55 -19.83 -15.93
CA LEU A 28 -3.82 -19.44 -14.74
C LEU A 28 -4.49 -18.14 -14.26
N ALA A 29 -5.45 -18.25 -13.34
CA ALA A 29 -5.93 -17.10 -12.60
C ALA A 29 -4.72 -16.56 -11.83
N ALA A 30 -4.12 -15.48 -12.35
CA ALA A 30 -3.14 -14.73 -11.60
C ALA A 30 -3.80 -14.29 -10.28
N PRO A 31 -3.14 -14.44 -9.13
CA PRO A 31 -3.69 -13.98 -7.88
C PRO A 31 -4.03 -12.49 -8.04
N ALA A 32 -5.28 -12.12 -7.77
CA ALA A 32 -5.67 -10.73 -7.72
C ALA A 32 -4.85 -10.08 -6.61
N ILE A 33 -3.89 -9.22 -6.98
CA ILE A 33 -3.18 -8.38 -6.03
C ILE A 33 -4.20 -7.34 -5.57
N THR A 34 -4.82 -7.58 -4.41
CA THR A 34 -5.73 -6.62 -3.80
C THR A 34 -4.91 -5.47 -3.24
N ALA A 35 -5.23 -4.23 -3.65
CA ALA A 35 -4.63 -3.05 -3.06
C ALA A 35 -4.82 -3.06 -1.54
N LEU A 36 -3.79 -2.65 -0.80
CA LEU A 36 -3.85 -2.59 0.66
C LEU A 36 -4.82 -1.49 1.12
N THR A 37 -5.57 -1.77 2.18
CA THR A 37 -6.41 -0.76 2.83
C THR A 37 -5.57 0.33 3.50
N TRP A 38 -6.17 1.49 3.82
CA TRP A 38 -5.44 2.55 4.51
C TRP A 38 -4.98 2.08 5.89
N GLN A 39 -5.82 1.33 6.60
CA GLN A 39 -5.44 0.66 7.84
C GLN A 39 -4.21 -0.26 7.69
N GLN A 40 -4.15 -1.04 6.62
CA GLN A 40 -3.00 -1.92 6.36
C GLN A 40 -1.73 -1.12 6.05
N LYS A 41 -1.84 -0.03 5.28
CA LYS A 41 -0.71 0.87 5.02
C LYS A 41 -0.21 1.53 6.32
N ALA A 42 -1.12 2.00 7.19
CA ALA A 42 -0.78 2.55 8.50
C ALA A 42 -0.10 1.52 9.41
N GLN A 43 -0.56 0.26 9.40
CA GLN A 43 0.07 -0.84 10.13
C GLN A 43 1.53 -1.05 9.69
N ASN A 44 1.84 -0.93 8.39
CA ASN A 44 3.23 -1.03 7.90
C ASN A 44 4.11 0.09 8.47
N VAL A 45 3.59 1.32 8.60
CA VAL A 45 4.31 2.41 9.29
C VAL A 45 4.55 2.04 10.75
N CYS A 46 3.52 1.61 11.48
CA CYS A 46 3.63 1.25 12.89
C CYS A 46 4.64 0.13 13.15
N GLN A 47 4.66 -0.91 12.32
CA GLN A 47 5.62 -2.02 12.42
C GLN A 47 7.06 -1.53 12.22
N GLN A 48 7.26 -0.63 11.26
CA GLN A 48 8.57 -0.05 10.98
C GLN A 48 9.04 0.87 12.13
N LEU A 49 8.13 1.65 12.72
CA LEU A 49 8.40 2.48 13.91
C LEU A 49 8.74 1.63 15.15
N ASP A 50 8.01 0.52 15.38
CA ASP A 50 8.31 -0.41 16.47
C ASP A 50 9.70 -1.05 16.29
N THR A 51 10.07 -1.38 15.05
CA THR A 51 11.42 -1.87 14.73
C THR A 51 12.50 -0.81 15.04
N ALA A 52 12.24 0.46 14.74
CA ALA A 52 13.12 1.57 15.11
C ALA A 52 13.28 1.70 16.63
N SER A 53 12.17 1.67 17.39
CA SER A 53 12.20 1.74 18.85
C SER A 53 12.95 0.56 19.48
N LYS A 54 12.78 -0.65 18.94
CA LYS A 54 13.51 -1.84 19.42
C LYS A 54 15.01 -1.75 19.15
N ALA A 55 15.40 -1.28 17.97
CA ALA A 55 16.80 -1.04 17.66
C ALA A 55 17.42 0.03 18.57
N TYR A 56 16.68 1.11 18.86
CA TYR A 56 17.09 2.15 19.80
C TYR A 56 17.31 1.61 21.21
N GLN A 57 16.38 0.78 21.71
CA GLN A 57 16.51 0.10 23.00
C GLN A 57 17.75 -0.78 23.09
N GLN A 58 18.18 -1.36 21.97
CA GLN A 58 19.38 -2.20 21.86
C GLN A 58 20.67 -1.37 21.68
N ASN A 59 20.60 -0.04 21.75
CA ASN A 59 21.69 0.89 21.43
C ASN A 59 22.23 0.71 19.99
N ASN A 60 21.43 0.16 19.08
CA ASN A 60 21.76 0.02 17.67
C ASN A 60 21.27 1.26 16.90
N MET A 61 22.00 2.35 17.05
CA MET A 61 21.61 3.68 16.57
C MET A 61 21.50 3.77 15.05
N GLN A 62 22.42 3.14 14.32
CA GLN A 62 22.37 3.09 12.86
C GLN A 62 21.05 2.46 12.38
N GLN A 63 20.67 1.33 12.97
CA GLN A 63 19.44 0.64 12.61
C GLN A 63 18.20 1.41 13.10
N ALA A 64 18.26 2.06 14.27
CA ALA A 64 17.16 2.88 14.79
C ALA A 64 16.82 4.03 13.82
N HIS A 65 17.82 4.85 13.46
CA HIS A 65 17.63 5.97 12.52
C HIS A 65 17.22 5.49 11.13
N PHE A 66 17.83 4.40 10.64
CA PHE A 66 17.44 3.81 9.36
C PHE A 66 15.96 3.45 9.37
N ASN A 67 15.50 2.67 10.36
CA ASN A 67 14.11 2.23 10.39
C ASN A 67 13.13 3.41 10.58
N ALA A 68 13.46 4.41 11.40
CA ALA A 68 12.63 5.62 11.55
C ALA A 68 12.51 6.40 10.22
N THR A 69 13.62 6.54 9.50
CA THR A 69 13.67 7.18 8.18
C THR A 69 12.85 6.39 7.15
N MET A 70 12.94 5.06 7.14
CA MET A 70 12.15 4.23 6.23
C MET A 70 10.65 4.27 6.58
N ALA A 71 10.29 4.36 7.87
CA ALA A 71 8.90 4.52 8.27
C ALA A 71 8.29 5.79 7.66
N TYR A 72 9.06 6.88 7.58
CA TYR A 72 8.63 8.09 6.89
C TYR A 72 8.60 7.90 5.37
N PHE A 73 9.76 7.73 4.72
CA PHE A 73 9.84 7.81 3.25
C PHE A 73 9.16 6.63 2.53
N GLN A 74 9.33 5.40 3.02
CA GLN A 74 8.78 4.23 2.34
C GLN A 74 7.32 3.96 2.70
N ASN A 75 6.90 4.21 3.94
CA ASN A 75 5.58 3.80 4.39
C ASN A 75 4.59 4.97 4.54
N TYR A 76 5.02 6.17 4.93
CA TYR A 76 4.13 7.31 5.11
C TYR A 76 4.09 8.23 3.87
N ASP A 77 5.20 8.87 3.54
CA ASP A 77 5.32 9.87 2.46
C ASP A 77 4.92 9.29 1.10
N LEU A 78 5.44 8.11 0.76
CA LEU A 78 5.11 7.48 -0.52
C LEU A 78 3.67 6.94 -0.59
N ASN A 79 3.16 6.41 0.53
CA ASN A 79 2.04 5.48 0.50
C ASN A 79 0.75 5.99 1.15
N ILE A 80 0.82 7.00 2.02
CA ILE A 80 -0.32 7.52 2.80
C ILE A 80 -0.49 9.03 2.55
N GLU A 81 0.59 9.78 2.69
CA GLU A 81 0.59 11.25 2.65
C GLU A 81 -0.10 11.85 1.40
N PRO A 82 0.08 11.33 0.16
CA PRO A 82 -0.53 11.92 -1.04
C PRO A 82 -2.05 11.85 -1.04
N ALA A 83 -2.62 10.81 -0.42
CA ALA A 83 -4.06 10.69 -0.23
C ALA A 83 -4.52 11.48 1.00
N ALA A 84 -3.75 11.46 2.08
CA ALA A 84 -4.02 12.25 3.29
C ALA A 84 -4.13 13.76 2.97
N ARG A 85 -3.25 14.29 2.11
CA ARG A 85 -3.26 15.68 1.64
C ARG A 85 -4.54 16.09 0.89
N LYS A 86 -5.37 15.14 0.45
CA LYS A 86 -6.66 15.43 -0.21
C LYS A 86 -7.78 15.71 0.79
N ILE A 87 -7.66 15.24 2.03
CA ILE A 87 -8.73 15.30 3.04
C ILE A 87 -8.35 16.09 4.28
N PHE A 88 -7.07 16.08 4.67
CA PHE A 88 -6.59 16.81 5.83
C PHE A 88 -6.02 18.16 5.44
N GLN A 89 -6.13 19.12 6.36
CA GLN A 89 -5.51 20.42 6.20
C GLN A 89 -3.99 20.29 6.21
N GLN A 90 -3.30 21.19 5.50
CA GLN A 90 -1.83 21.19 5.43
C GLN A 90 -1.15 21.21 6.80
N GLY A 91 -1.73 21.93 7.77
CA GLY A 91 -1.22 21.97 9.15
C GLY A 91 -1.15 20.59 9.81
N HIS A 92 -2.18 19.77 9.62
CA HIS A 92 -2.21 18.40 10.16
C HIS A 92 -1.12 17.51 9.53
N ILE A 93 -0.92 17.60 8.21
CA ILE A 93 0.15 16.85 7.53
C ILE A 93 1.52 17.26 8.08
N PHE A 94 1.74 18.56 8.26
CA PHE A 94 2.99 19.08 8.84
C PHE A 94 3.19 18.63 10.30
N GLU A 95 2.12 18.49 11.09
CA GLU A 95 2.21 17.93 12.45
C GLU A 95 2.74 16.49 12.42
N ILE A 96 2.24 15.64 11.51
CA ILE A 96 2.74 14.26 11.36
C ILE A 96 4.21 14.25 10.89
N GLU A 97 4.58 15.07 9.90
CA GLU A 97 5.97 15.20 9.45
C GLU A 97 6.91 15.64 10.60
N GLN A 98 6.47 16.59 11.44
CA GLN A 98 7.22 17.02 12.62
C GLN A 98 7.38 15.89 13.65
N MET A 99 6.37 15.05 13.85
CA MET A 99 6.48 13.90 14.75
C MET A 99 7.57 12.92 14.28
N PHE A 100 7.67 12.64 12.97
CA PHE A 100 8.78 11.85 12.42
C PHE A 100 10.14 12.52 12.65
N SER A 101 10.23 13.83 12.37
CA SER A 101 11.46 14.59 12.53
C SER A 101 11.94 14.62 14.00
N HIS A 102 11.02 14.85 14.94
CA HIS A 102 11.30 14.83 16.37
C HIS A 102 11.71 13.44 16.85
N LEU A 103 11.00 12.39 16.43
CA LEU A 103 11.36 11.02 16.76
C LEU A 103 12.81 10.73 16.37
N ASN A 104 13.19 11.05 15.13
CA ASN A 104 14.53 10.80 14.63
C ASN A 104 15.58 11.67 15.34
N SER A 105 15.29 12.93 15.61
CA SER A 105 16.24 13.87 16.25
C SER A 105 16.47 13.59 17.74
N ASN A 106 15.50 12.96 18.41
CA ASN A 106 15.58 12.65 19.84
C ASN A 106 16.33 11.33 20.12
N MET A 107 16.63 10.53 19.10
CA MET A 107 17.46 9.34 19.26
C MET A 107 18.92 9.77 19.45
N VAL A 108 19.47 9.46 20.62
CA VAL A 108 20.87 9.74 20.99
C VAL A 108 21.62 8.46 21.38
N ASP A 109 22.94 8.47 21.18
CA ASP A 109 23.83 7.36 21.56
C ASP A 109 23.81 7.09 23.07
N ASN A 110 23.97 5.82 23.45
CA ASN A 110 24.02 5.35 24.83
C ASN A 110 22.82 5.81 25.67
N PRO A 111 21.59 5.44 25.26
CA PRO A 111 20.39 6.00 25.83
C PRO A 111 20.15 5.52 27.27
N THR A 112 19.69 6.44 28.10
CA THR A 112 19.16 6.13 29.43
C THR A 112 17.81 5.39 29.31
N PRO A 113 17.39 4.63 30.35
CA PRO A 113 16.06 4.01 30.37
C PRO A 113 14.92 5.01 30.14
N GLN A 114 15.05 6.24 30.62
CA GLN A 114 14.07 7.31 30.43
C GLN A 114 13.99 7.74 28.96
N GLN A 115 15.12 7.85 28.27
CA GLN A 115 15.16 8.18 26.84
C GLN A 115 14.59 7.03 25.99
N ILE A 116 14.87 5.77 26.34
CA ILE A 116 14.27 4.59 25.69
C ILE A 116 12.74 4.65 25.82
N ALA A 117 12.23 4.90 27.02
CA ALA A 117 10.79 5.03 27.25
C ALA A 117 10.17 6.21 26.47
N ALA A 118 10.87 7.35 26.40
CA ALA A 118 10.42 8.52 25.67
C ALA A 118 10.33 8.25 24.15
N ILE A 119 11.32 7.58 23.56
CA ILE A 119 11.28 7.17 22.15
C ILE A 119 10.14 6.20 21.90
N LYS A 120 9.92 5.22 22.78
CA LYS A 120 8.77 4.31 22.66
C LYS A 120 7.44 5.08 22.67
N GLN A 121 7.28 6.02 23.60
CA GLN A 121 6.09 6.87 23.66
C GLN A 121 5.89 7.69 22.39
N GLN A 122 6.97 8.27 21.83
CA GLN A 122 6.91 9.01 20.57
C GLN A 122 6.49 8.11 19.40
N THR A 123 7.03 6.89 19.30
CA THR A 123 6.61 5.93 18.27
C THR A 123 5.14 5.51 18.40
N ASP A 124 4.66 5.32 19.63
CA ASP A 124 3.26 4.95 19.88
C ASP A 124 2.30 6.08 19.53
N ALA A 125 2.63 7.32 19.91
CA ALA A 125 1.83 8.48 19.57
C ALA A 125 1.75 8.70 18.05
N LEU A 126 2.88 8.55 17.35
CA LEU A 126 2.93 8.66 15.90
C LEU A 126 2.14 7.55 15.20
N CYS A 127 2.28 6.30 15.66
CA CYS A 127 1.48 5.19 15.15
C CYS A 127 -0.03 5.44 15.34
N GLN A 128 -0.44 5.90 16.52
CA GLN A 128 -1.84 6.19 16.81
C GLN A 128 -2.40 7.30 15.91
N ALA A 129 -1.63 8.37 15.69
CA ALA A 129 -2.03 9.46 14.80
C ALA A 129 -2.25 8.96 13.37
N ILE A 130 -1.31 8.18 12.82
CA ILE A 130 -1.41 7.65 11.45
C ILE A 130 -2.54 6.62 11.31
N VAL A 131 -2.76 5.78 12.33
CA VAL A 131 -3.90 4.85 12.35
C VAL A 131 -5.23 5.59 12.42
N SER A 132 -5.30 6.69 13.15
CA SER A 132 -6.47 7.57 13.20
C SER A 132 -6.75 8.19 11.83
N ASP A 133 -5.71 8.69 11.16
CA ASP A 133 -5.82 9.24 9.81
C ASP A 133 -6.32 8.19 8.82
N ALA A 134 -5.74 6.99 8.84
CA ALA A 134 -6.15 5.89 7.99
C ALA A 134 -7.62 5.51 8.19
N LYS A 135 -8.12 5.52 9.43
CA LYS A 135 -9.54 5.26 9.71
C LYS A 135 -10.45 6.32 9.06
N ASN A 136 -10.06 7.59 9.10
CA ASN A 136 -10.81 8.67 8.46
C ASN A 136 -10.73 8.55 6.93
N MET A 137 -9.58 8.17 6.38
CA MET A 137 -9.40 7.93 4.95
C MET A 137 -10.27 6.77 4.42
N ASP A 138 -10.37 5.67 5.18
CA ASP A 138 -11.27 4.55 4.86
C ASP A 138 -12.75 4.99 4.87
N ALA A 139 -13.14 5.87 5.79
CA ALA A 139 -14.52 6.39 5.89
C ALA A 139 -14.91 7.29 4.70
N GLU A 140 -13.95 8.05 4.17
CA GLU A 140 -14.12 8.90 2.97
C GLU A 140 -14.05 8.12 1.65
N GLN A 141 -13.86 6.78 1.71
CA GLN A 141 -13.76 5.89 0.54
C GLN A 141 -12.71 6.35 -0.49
N LEU A 142 -11.58 6.88 -0.03
CA LEU A 142 -10.49 7.24 -0.92
C LEU A 142 -9.97 6.00 -1.65
N ASP A 143 -9.89 6.09 -2.99
CA ASP A 143 -9.34 5.02 -3.83
C ASP A 143 -7.97 4.57 -3.31
N TYR A 144 -7.80 3.26 -3.13
CA TYR A 144 -6.54 2.68 -2.72
C TYR A 144 -5.53 2.77 -3.86
N PRO A 145 -4.44 3.54 -3.73
CA PRO A 145 -3.40 3.56 -4.74
C PRO A 145 -2.76 2.18 -4.80
N THR A 146 -2.84 1.59 -6.00
CA THR A 146 -2.21 0.33 -6.42
C THR A 146 -0.71 0.50 -6.59
#